data_AF-A8CLN8-F1
#
_entry.id   AF-A8CLN8-F1
#
_cell.length_a   1.000
_cell.length_b   1.000
_cell.length_c   1.000
_cell.angle_alpha   90.00
_cell.angle_beta   90.00
_cell.angle_gamma   90.00
#
_symmetry.space_group_name_H-M   'P 1'
#
loop_
_entity.id
_entity.type
_entity.pdbx_description
1 polymer ?
#
loop_
_entity_poly.entity_id
_entity_poly.type
_entity_poly.pdbx_seq_one_letter_code
_entity_poly.pdbx_strand_id
1 'polypeptide(L)'
;MALSKQSGVKDVMNTELHMDGIVNGHPFEIKGKGKGNPYKGVQTMKLTVIKGAPLPFSIDILLPQHMYGSKPFIKYPESIPDYIKLSFPEGITWERSMTFEDGAVCTVSNDSRLDGDSFIYEVRFLGVNFPRDGPVMQKKTRGWDPSTERLYECGGWQRGDVHMALKLENGGHYTCDFKTTYKSKKGLKVPPYHFVDHKLDLLSHNTDGATFEEFEQREIAHAHLSNLPVA
;
A
#
# COMPACT_ATOMS: atom_id res chain seq x y z
N MET A 1 -17.18 5.72 -15.72
CA MET A 1 -16.90 6.89 -14.85
C MET A 1 -18.10 7.42 -14.06
N ALA A 2 -19.36 7.12 -14.41
CA ALA A 2 -20.52 7.76 -13.77
C ALA A 2 -20.82 7.29 -12.33
N LEU A 3 -20.57 6.02 -11.97
CA LEU A 3 -20.96 5.46 -10.67
C LEU A 3 -20.03 5.88 -9.51
N SER A 4 -18.74 6.09 -9.75
CA SER A 4 -17.78 6.43 -8.69
C SER A 4 -17.87 7.89 -8.22
N LYS A 5 -18.40 8.81 -9.03
CA LYS A 5 -18.59 10.22 -8.65
C LYS A 5 -19.62 10.44 -7.54
N GLN A 6 -20.40 9.42 -7.19
CA GLN A 6 -21.39 9.47 -6.10
C GLN A 6 -20.78 9.23 -4.71
N SER A 7 -19.49 8.89 -4.61
CA SER A 7 -18.80 8.53 -3.36
C SER A 7 -18.18 9.70 -2.59
N GLY A 8 -18.28 10.93 -3.11
CA GLY A 8 -17.54 12.08 -2.60
C GLY A 8 -16.06 12.14 -3.03
N VAL A 9 -15.56 11.11 -3.74
CA VAL A 9 -14.20 11.07 -4.30
C VAL A 9 -14.09 11.98 -5.52
N LYS A 10 -13.23 13.01 -5.41
CA LYS A 10 -12.98 14.02 -6.45
C LYS A 10 -11.84 13.60 -7.39
N ASP A 11 -11.63 14.36 -8.46
CA ASP A 11 -10.55 14.14 -9.42
C ASP A 11 -9.17 14.32 -8.80
N VAL A 12 -9.05 15.18 -7.79
CA VAL A 12 -7.84 15.35 -6.98
C VAL A 12 -8.24 15.20 -5.53
N MET A 13 -7.48 14.37 -4.80
CA MET A 13 -7.70 14.10 -3.40
C MET A 13 -6.38 14.26 -2.64
N ASN A 14 -6.48 14.82 -1.44
CA ASN A 14 -5.39 14.81 -0.48
C ASN A 14 -5.37 13.47 0.26
N THR A 15 -4.25 13.19 0.92
CA THR A 15 -4.08 11.99 1.74
C THR A 15 -3.29 12.36 2.98
N GLU A 16 -3.74 11.88 4.13
CA GLU A 16 -3.01 11.97 5.39
C GLU A 16 -2.85 10.57 5.96
N LEU A 17 -1.66 10.28 6.47
CA LEU A 17 -1.30 9.00 7.04
C LEU A 17 -0.76 9.22 8.45
N HIS A 18 -1.21 8.36 9.34
CA HIS A 18 -0.55 8.10 10.60
C HIS A 18 -0.26 6.60 10.69
N MET A 19 1.00 6.25 10.93
CA MET A 19 1.45 4.86 11.03
C MET A 19 2.24 4.67 12.33
N ASP A 20 1.72 3.80 13.19
CA ASP A 20 2.43 3.29 14.35
C ASP A 20 2.93 1.88 14.07
N GLY A 21 4.14 1.55 14.51
CA GLY A 21 4.61 0.19 14.33
C GLY A 21 5.83 -0.21 15.14
N ILE A 22 6.19 -1.47 14.95
CA ILE A 22 7.37 -2.08 15.54
C ILE A 22 7.97 -3.10 14.56
N VAL A 23 9.28 -3.05 14.36
CA VAL A 23 10.02 -4.04 13.56
C VAL A 23 11.15 -4.61 14.40
N ASN A 24 11.17 -5.92 14.59
CA ASN A 24 12.18 -6.62 15.38
C ASN A 24 12.45 -5.96 16.74
N GLY A 25 11.40 -5.49 17.42
CA GLY A 25 11.50 -4.85 18.74
C GLY A 25 11.77 -3.33 18.71
N HIS A 26 12.00 -2.72 17.54
CA HIS A 26 12.21 -1.28 17.40
C HIS A 26 10.91 -0.54 17.08
N PRO A 27 10.33 0.23 18.03
CA PRO A 27 9.10 0.97 17.79
C PRO A 27 9.35 2.24 16.95
N PHE A 28 8.38 2.62 16.14
CA PHE A 28 8.41 3.84 15.34
C PHE A 28 7.01 4.44 15.13
N GLU A 29 6.99 5.73 14.80
CA GLU A 29 5.78 6.46 14.39
C GLU A 29 6.11 7.32 13.17
N ILE A 30 5.25 7.29 12.16
CA ILE A 30 5.39 8.00 10.89
C ILE A 30 4.12 8.80 10.59
N LYS A 31 4.29 10.04 10.14
CA LYS A 31 3.21 10.84 9.56
C LYS A 31 3.48 11.10 8.10
N GLY A 32 2.41 11.12 7.30
CA GLY A 32 2.49 11.39 5.87
C GLY A 32 1.45 12.39 5.41
N LYS A 33 1.85 13.24 4.46
CA LYS A 33 0.93 14.07 3.67
C LYS A 33 1.20 13.91 2.18
N GLY A 34 0.14 13.72 1.42
CA GLY A 34 0.23 13.40 0.01
C GLY A 34 -0.98 13.89 -0.77
N LYS A 35 -0.93 13.68 -2.08
CA LYS A 35 -2.00 14.02 -3.02
C LYS A 35 -1.97 13.09 -4.21
N GLY A 36 -3.10 12.95 -4.89
CA GLY A 36 -3.16 12.17 -6.10
C GLY A 36 -4.42 12.41 -6.92
N ASN A 37 -4.51 11.69 -8.04
CA ASN A 37 -5.68 11.65 -8.88
C ASN A 37 -6.29 10.24 -8.84
N PRO A 38 -7.39 10.03 -8.09
CA PRO A 38 -7.98 8.72 -7.89
C PRO A 38 -8.37 8.00 -9.19
N TYR A 39 -8.86 8.75 -10.17
CA TYR A 39 -9.36 8.20 -11.44
C TYR A 39 -8.28 8.00 -12.51
N LYS A 40 -7.13 8.66 -12.36
CA LYS A 40 -5.94 8.41 -13.19
C LYS A 40 -5.03 7.35 -12.58
N GLY A 41 -5.28 6.95 -11.33
CA GLY A 41 -4.52 5.92 -10.64
C GLY A 41 -3.10 6.36 -10.28
N VAL A 42 -2.90 7.62 -9.90
CA VAL A 42 -1.57 8.18 -9.58
C VAL A 42 -1.61 8.91 -8.25
N GLN A 43 -0.63 8.66 -7.39
CA GLN A 43 -0.48 9.36 -6.11
C GLN A 43 0.99 9.58 -5.75
N THR A 44 1.22 10.59 -4.90
CA THR A 44 2.52 10.90 -4.30
C THR A 44 2.31 11.18 -2.82
N MET A 45 3.24 10.73 -1.98
CA MET A 45 3.20 10.93 -0.54
C MET A 45 4.59 11.26 -0.02
N LYS A 46 4.65 12.25 0.87
CA LYS A 46 5.83 12.59 1.66
C LYS A 46 5.61 12.09 3.09
N LEU A 47 6.56 11.33 3.61
CA LEU A 47 6.51 10.70 4.93
C LEU A 47 7.67 11.15 5.79
N THR A 48 7.40 11.39 7.07
CA THR A 48 8.38 11.78 8.08
C THR A 48 8.31 10.82 9.25
N VAL A 49 9.45 10.25 9.63
CA VAL A 49 9.59 9.47 10.87
C VAL A 49 9.62 10.45 12.04
N ILE A 50 8.61 10.40 12.90
CA ILE A 50 8.47 11.32 14.04
C ILE A 50 8.86 10.66 15.37
N LYS A 51 8.96 9.33 15.41
CA LYS A 51 9.57 8.57 16.51
C LYS A 51 10.33 7.37 15.97
N GLY A 52 11.45 7.03 16.60
CA GLY A 52 12.26 5.87 16.24
C GLY A 52 13.27 6.11 15.12
N ALA A 53 13.48 7.35 14.70
CA ALA A 53 14.52 7.70 13.74
C ALA A 53 15.94 7.59 14.36
N PRO A 54 16.97 7.22 13.56
CA PRO A 54 16.84 6.60 12.25
C PRO A 54 16.33 5.15 12.40
N LEU A 55 15.49 4.70 11.48
CA LEU A 55 14.98 3.34 11.49
C LEU A 55 16.15 2.36 11.28
N PRO A 56 16.29 1.28 12.09
CA PRO A 56 17.41 0.35 11.98
C PRO A 56 17.21 -0.72 10.89
N PHE A 57 16.20 -0.57 10.04
CA PHE A 57 15.83 -1.47 8.97
C PHE A 57 15.53 -0.66 7.70
N SER A 58 15.41 -1.33 6.56
CA SER A 58 15.09 -0.66 5.31
C SER A 58 13.67 -0.10 5.29
N ILE A 59 13.50 1.17 4.88
CA ILE A 59 12.18 1.80 4.71
C ILE A 59 11.34 1.14 3.61
N ASP A 60 11.96 0.36 2.72
CA ASP A 60 11.28 -0.28 1.60
C ASP A 60 10.10 -1.16 2.04
N ILE A 61 10.19 -1.83 3.20
CA ILE A 61 9.08 -2.68 3.71
C ILE A 61 7.85 -1.86 4.14
N LEU A 62 8.00 -0.55 4.36
CA LEU A 62 6.93 0.36 4.79
C LEU A 62 6.22 1.03 3.60
N LEU A 63 6.88 1.13 2.43
CA LEU A 63 6.33 1.84 1.27
C LEU A 63 4.94 1.31 0.83
N PRO A 64 4.69 -0.01 0.75
CA PRO A 64 3.40 -0.54 0.31
C PRO A 64 2.24 -0.28 1.26
N GLN A 65 2.50 0.15 2.51
CA GLN A 65 1.43 0.28 3.51
C GLN A 65 0.60 1.55 3.32
N HIS A 66 1.20 2.60 2.75
CA HIS A 66 0.43 3.74 2.28
C HIS A 66 0.18 3.72 0.78
N MET A 67 1.16 3.46 -0.10
CA MET A 67 0.94 3.49 -1.56
C MET A 67 -0.02 2.37 -2.00
N TYR A 68 0.49 1.15 -2.18
CA TYR A 68 -0.32 -0.03 -2.50
C TYR A 68 -1.49 -0.24 -1.52
N GLY A 69 -1.41 0.27 -0.28
CA GLY A 69 -2.49 0.32 0.70
C GLY A 69 -3.58 1.40 0.45
N SER A 70 -3.28 2.48 -0.26
CA SER A 70 -4.17 3.59 -0.63
C SER A 70 -4.89 3.26 -1.94
N LYS A 71 -5.71 2.21 -1.88
CA LYS A 71 -6.49 1.68 -2.99
C LYS A 71 -7.48 2.64 -3.68
N PRO A 72 -7.94 3.77 -3.08
CA PRO A 72 -8.72 4.75 -3.84
C PRO A 72 -7.98 5.30 -5.07
N PHE A 73 -6.64 5.28 -5.10
CA PHE A 73 -5.85 5.74 -6.25
C PHE A 73 -5.52 4.65 -7.26
N ILE A 74 -6.52 3.84 -7.61
CA ILE A 74 -6.44 2.89 -8.72
C ILE A 74 -7.32 3.36 -9.87
N LYS A 75 -6.79 3.36 -11.09
CA LYS A 75 -7.61 3.60 -12.28
C LYS A 75 -8.42 2.35 -12.61
N TYR A 76 -9.73 2.39 -12.38
CA TYR A 76 -10.65 1.33 -12.79
C TYR A 76 -11.26 1.61 -14.17
N PRO A 77 -11.36 0.59 -15.06
CA PRO A 77 -12.16 0.68 -16.28
C PRO A 77 -13.64 0.64 -15.94
N GLU A 78 -14.50 1.05 -16.88
CA GLU A 78 -15.95 1.07 -16.64
C GLU A 78 -16.56 -0.33 -16.46
N SER A 79 -15.90 -1.36 -16.98
CA SER A 79 -16.33 -2.76 -16.91
C SER A 79 -16.11 -3.41 -15.55
N ILE A 80 -15.34 -2.80 -14.65
CA ILE A 80 -15.05 -3.35 -13.31
C ILE A 80 -15.60 -2.38 -12.26
N PRO A 81 -16.54 -2.82 -11.40
CA PRO A 81 -17.00 -2.01 -10.29
C PRO A 81 -15.86 -1.64 -9.33
N ASP A 82 -15.69 -0.34 -9.08
CA ASP A 82 -14.66 0.17 -8.16
C ASP A 82 -15.13 0.05 -6.71
N TYR A 83 -14.97 -1.15 -6.14
CA TYR A 83 -15.38 -1.50 -4.77
C TYR A 83 -14.87 -0.50 -3.73
N ILE A 84 -13.63 -0.03 -3.91
CA ILE A 84 -12.95 0.80 -2.95
C ILE A 84 -13.49 2.22 -2.98
N LYS A 85 -13.56 2.88 -4.15
CA LYS A 85 -14.12 4.24 -4.21
C LYS A 85 -15.58 4.26 -3.79
N LEU A 86 -16.37 3.25 -4.17
CA LEU A 86 -17.79 3.15 -3.78
C LEU A 86 -17.99 3.02 -2.26
N SER A 87 -16.97 2.56 -1.52
CA SER A 87 -17.01 2.42 -0.07
C SER A 87 -17.01 3.76 0.68
N PHE A 88 -16.61 4.86 0.03
CA PHE A 88 -16.58 6.19 0.65
C PHE A 88 -17.94 6.90 0.57
N PRO A 89 -18.30 7.76 1.56
CA PRO A 89 -17.43 8.33 2.60
C PRO A 89 -17.11 7.44 3.81
N GLU A 90 -17.90 6.40 4.08
CA GLU A 90 -17.76 5.51 5.25
C GLU A 90 -16.38 4.85 5.30
N GLY A 91 -15.84 4.51 4.13
CA GLY A 91 -14.48 4.06 3.93
C GLY A 91 -14.34 2.54 4.00
N ILE A 92 -13.11 2.09 4.22
CA ILE A 92 -12.74 0.68 4.23
C ILE A 92 -11.87 0.38 5.44
N THR A 93 -11.78 -0.89 5.80
CA THR A 93 -10.63 -1.42 6.54
C THR A 93 -9.91 -2.43 5.68
N TRP A 94 -8.61 -2.61 5.92
CA TRP A 94 -7.89 -3.73 5.35
C TRP A 94 -6.87 -4.31 6.31
N GLU A 95 -6.63 -5.61 6.17
CA GLU A 95 -5.67 -6.38 6.96
C GLU A 95 -4.78 -7.15 5.99
N ARG A 96 -3.47 -7.12 6.23
CA ARG A 96 -2.46 -7.70 5.36
C ARG A 96 -1.47 -8.55 6.14
N SER A 97 -1.10 -9.69 5.57
CA SER A 97 0.16 -10.37 5.90
C SER A 97 1.14 -10.23 4.74
N MET A 98 2.42 -10.07 5.10
CA MET A 98 3.57 -10.07 4.19
C MET A 98 4.49 -11.20 4.66
N THR A 99 4.67 -12.23 3.85
CA THR A 99 5.53 -13.38 4.19
C THR A 99 6.75 -13.36 3.30
N PHE A 100 7.91 -13.09 3.87
CA PHE A 100 9.17 -13.03 3.13
C PHE A 100 9.80 -14.42 2.98
N GLU A 101 10.59 -14.61 1.93
CA GLU A 101 11.19 -15.91 1.60
C GLU A 101 12.19 -16.44 2.66
N ASP A 102 12.72 -15.58 3.52
CA ASP A 102 13.61 -15.94 4.63
C ASP A 102 12.87 -16.22 5.95
N GLY A 103 11.54 -16.26 5.93
CA GLY A 103 10.68 -16.54 7.08
C GLY A 103 10.33 -15.31 7.92
N ALA A 104 10.81 -14.11 7.55
CA ALA A 104 10.34 -12.88 8.17
C ALA A 104 8.85 -12.64 7.83
N VAL A 105 8.12 -12.01 8.75
CA VAL A 105 6.68 -11.75 8.58
C VAL A 105 6.34 -10.35 9.03
N CYS A 106 5.51 -9.67 8.24
CA CYS A 106 4.80 -8.48 8.69
C CYS A 106 3.29 -8.71 8.70
N THR A 107 2.62 -8.14 9.70
CA THR A 107 1.17 -7.99 9.74
C THR A 107 0.83 -6.52 9.82
N VAL A 108 -0.16 -6.10 9.04
CA VAL A 108 -0.53 -4.69 8.91
C VAL A 108 -2.04 -4.56 8.93
N SER A 109 -2.56 -3.60 9.68
CA SER A 109 -3.98 -3.25 9.67
C SER A 109 -4.16 -1.79 9.34
N ASN A 110 -5.24 -1.45 8.63
CA ASN A 110 -5.61 -0.09 8.32
C ASN A 110 -7.09 0.17 8.57
N ASP A 111 -7.38 1.36 9.06
CA ASP A 111 -8.68 2.00 8.96
C ASP A 111 -8.56 3.23 8.03
N SER A 112 -9.39 3.25 6.98
CA SER A 112 -9.50 4.37 6.05
C SER A 112 -10.85 5.04 6.18
N ARG A 113 -10.86 6.37 6.10
CA ARG A 113 -12.08 7.20 5.99
C ARG A 113 -11.86 8.42 5.10
N LEU A 114 -12.96 9.05 4.69
CA LEU A 114 -12.93 10.35 4.02
C LEU A 114 -13.23 11.46 5.04
N ASP A 115 -12.38 12.48 5.08
CA ASP A 115 -12.61 13.72 5.84
C ASP A 115 -12.41 14.91 4.91
N GLY A 116 -13.49 15.61 4.58
CA GLY A 116 -13.47 16.69 3.58
C GLY A 116 -12.97 16.21 2.21
N ASP A 117 -11.79 16.68 1.80
CA ASP A 117 -11.10 16.29 0.57
C ASP A 117 -9.85 15.43 0.80
N SER A 118 -9.69 14.88 2.00
CA SER A 118 -8.58 14.04 2.41
C SER A 118 -9.01 12.61 2.71
N PHE A 119 -8.33 11.63 2.13
CA PHE A 119 -8.34 10.27 2.67
C PHE A 119 -7.46 10.21 3.90
N ILE A 120 -8.01 9.75 5.01
CA ILE A 120 -7.31 9.60 6.29
C ILE A 120 -7.02 8.13 6.52
N TYR A 121 -5.75 7.80 6.74
CA TYR A 121 -5.25 6.45 6.95
C TYR A 121 -4.65 6.31 8.35
N GLU A 122 -5.22 5.43 9.17
CA GLU A 122 -4.63 4.98 10.43
C GLU A 122 -4.06 3.58 10.21
N VAL A 123 -2.74 3.41 10.31
CA VAL A 123 -2.04 2.15 10.01
C VAL A 123 -1.31 1.64 11.24
N ARG A 124 -1.41 0.34 11.50
CA ARG A 124 -0.59 -0.37 12.49
C ARG A 124 0.27 -1.40 11.80
N PHE A 125 1.56 -1.39 12.10
CA PHE A 125 2.56 -2.26 11.47
C PHE A 125 3.32 -3.08 12.51
N LEU A 126 3.37 -4.39 12.32
CA LEU A 126 4.18 -5.30 13.13
C LEU A 126 5.04 -6.15 12.20
N GLY A 127 6.35 -6.00 12.28
CA GLY A 127 7.33 -6.83 11.58
C GLY A 127 8.18 -7.63 12.57
N VAL A 128 8.33 -8.93 12.32
CA VAL A 128 9.07 -9.84 13.18
C VAL A 128 9.93 -10.81 12.38
N ASN A 129 10.94 -11.39 13.05
CA ASN A 129 11.80 -12.43 12.52
C ASN A 129 12.63 -12.03 11.29
N PHE A 130 12.87 -10.74 11.05
CA PHE A 130 13.84 -10.34 10.03
C PHE A 130 15.25 -10.78 10.46
N PRO A 131 15.99 -11.55 9.64
CA PRO A 131 17.36 -11.94 9.96
C PRO A 131 18.24 -10.70 10.14
N ARG A 132 19.10 -10.71 11.17
CA ARG A 132 19.95 -9.56 11.50
C ARG A 132 20.92 -9.21 10.38
N ASP A 133 21.42 -10.22 9.68
CA ASP A 133 22.28 -10.14 8.50
C ASP A 133 21.50 -10.14 7.17
N GLY A 134 20.17 -10.21 7.24
CA GLY A 134 19.28 -10.18 6.09
C GLY A 134 19.21 -8.81 5.41
N PRO A 135 18.70 -8.75 4.16
CA PRO A 135 18.76 -7.54 3.34
C PRO A 135 17.98 -6.36 3.94
N VAL A 136 16.89 -6.63 4.66
CA VAL A 136 16.08 -5.59 5.32
C VAL A 136 16.84 -4.96 6.49
N MET A 137 17.38 -5.76 7.41
CA MET A 137 18.10 -5.25 8.59
C MET A 137 19.46 -4.64 8.22
N GLN A 138 20.04 -5.08 7.10
CA GLN A 138 21.28 -4.51 6.55
C GLN A 138 21.05 -3.33 5.58
N LYS A 139 19.79 -2.91 5.35
CA LYS A 139 19.42 -1.81 4.43
C LYS A 139 19.99 -1.97 3.00
N LYS A 140 20.03 -3.21 2.52
CA LYS A 140 20.56 -3.59 1.19
C LYS A 140 19.50 -3.66 0.09
N THR A 141 18.29 -3.17 0.36
CA THR A 141 17.17 -3.20 -0.57
C THR A 141 17.12 -1.89 -1.38
N ARG A 142 16.58 -1.92 -2.59
CA ARG A 142 16.59 -0.80 -3.55
C ARG A 142 15.23 -0.61 -4.21
N GLY A 143 14.17 -0.64 -3.41
CA GLY A 143 12.79 -0.48 -3.85
C GLY A 143 12.20 -1.71 -4.54
N TRP A 144 10.88 -1.67 -4.73
CA TRP A 144 10.10 -2.78 -5.29
C TRP A 144 10.08 -2.76 -6.82
N ASP A 145 9.92 -3.95 -7.42
CA ASP A 145 9.54 -4.05 -8.82
C ASP A 145 8.04 -3.81 -9.04
N PRO A 146 7.62 -3.50 -10.28
CA PRO A 146 6.21 -3.54 -10.64
C PRO A 146 5.61 -4.92 -10.35
N SER A 147 4.34 -4.94 -9.98
CA SER A 147 3.64 -6.16 -9.59
C SER A 147 2.19 -6.18 -10.09
N THR A 148 1.60 -7.36 -10.15
CA THR A 148 0.19 -7.53 -10.50
C THR A 148 -0.52 -8.26 -9.37
N GLU A 149 -1.43 -7.55 -8.70
CA GLU A 149 -2.31 -8.10 -7.68
C GLU A 149 -3.51 -8.78 -8.31
N ARG A 150 -3.87 -9.95 -7.77
CA ARG A 150 -5.11 -10.65 -8.11
C ARG A 150 -6.17 -10.28 -7.09
N LEU A 151 -7.26 -9.66 -7.54
CA LEU A 151 -8.39 -9.28 -6.69
C LEU A 151 -9.59 -10.19 -6.96
N TYR A 152 -10.17 -10.75 -5.89
CA TYR A 152 -11.28 -11.70 -5.98
C TYR A 152 -12.19 -11.66 -4.75
N GLU A 153 -13.40 -12.19 -4.89
CA GLU A 153 -14.34 -12.32 -3.78
C GLU A 153 -14.01 -13.57 -2.94
N CYS A 154 -14.03 -13.41 -1.61
CA CYS A 154 -13.95 -14.53 -0.69
C CYS A 154 -14.64 -14.20 0.64
N GLY A 155 -15.76 -14.90 0.91
CA GLY A 155 -16.50 -14.79 2.17
C GLY A 155 -17.20 -13.44 2.35
N GLY A 156 -17.66 -12.83 1.26
CA GLY A 156 -18.31 -11.52 1.21
C GLY A 156 -17.35 -10.33 1.13
N TRP A 157 -16.04 -10.58 1.14
CA TRP A 157 -15.00 -9.54 1.15
C TRP A 157 -14.13 -9.62 -0.10
N GLN A 158 -13.49 -8.50 -0.45
CA GLN A 158 -12.49 -8.50 -1.52
C GLN A 158 -11.14 -8.96 -0.93
N ARG A 159 -10.51 -9.95 -1.55
CA ARG A 159 -9.14 -10.39 -1.24
C ARG A 159 -8.19 -10.02 -2.35
N GLY A 160 -6.96 -9.72 -1.96
CA GLY A 160 -5.86 -9.41 -2.84
C GLY A 160 -4.63 -10.26 -2.53
N ASP A 161 -4.15 -10.96 -3.54
CA ASP A 161 -2.91 -11.74 -3.46
C ASP A 161 -1.91 -11.25 -4.50
N VAL A 162 -0.71 -10.90 -4.06
CA VAL A 162 0.39 -10.45 -4.94
C VAL A 162 1.72 -11.02 -4.47
N HIS A 163 2.51 -11.51 -5.43
CA HIS A 163 3.90 -11.90 -5.22
C HIS A 163 4.79 -10.70 -5.56
N MET A 164 5.51 -10.20 -4.57
CA MET A 164 6.30 -8.98 -4.66
C MET A 164 7.80 -9.31 -4.70
N ALA A 165 8.56 -8.55 -5.48
CA ALA A 165 10.02 -8.68 -5.57
C ALA A 165 10.67 -7.36 -5.15
N LEU A 166 11.53 -7.41 -4.14
CA LEU A 166 12.30 -6.28 -3.65
C LEU A 166 13.71 -6.35 -4.23
N LYS A 167 14.15 -5.32 -4.95
CA LYS A 167 15.47 -5.28 -5.56
C LYS A 167 16.55 -5.19 -4.49
N LEU A 168 17.70 -5.81 -4.76
CA LEU A 168 18.86 -5.77 -3.87
C LEU A 168 20.00 -4.95 -4.47
N GLU A 169 20.81 -4.32 -3.62
CA GLU A 169 21.95 -3.46 -3.99
C GLU A 169 22.93 -4.15 -4.96
N ASN A 170 23.22 -5.43 -4.72
CA ASN A 170 24.20 -6.19 -5.49
C ASN A 170 23.54 -7.03 -6.62
N GLY A 171 22.29 -6.70 -6.99
CA GLY A 171 21.48 -7.49 -7.91
C GLY A 171 20.73 -8.64 -7.24
N GLY A 172 19.78 -9.21 -7.97
CA GLY A 172 18.84 -10.20 -7.44
C GLY A 172 17.63 -9.56 -6.73
N HIS A 173 16.77 -10.44 -6.21
CA HIS A 173 15.51 -10.04 -5.57
C HIS A 173 15.34 -10.76 -4.25
N TYR A 174 14.74 -10.04 -3.30
CA TYR A 174 14.22 -10.59 -2.06
C TYR A 174 12.69 -10.63 -2.16
N THR A 175 12.12 -11.83 -2.19
CA THR A 175 10.70 -12.02 -2.52
C THR A 175 9.80 -12.01 -1.28
N CYS A 176 8.56 -11.59 -1.48
CA CYS A 176 7.54 -11.52 -0.42
C CYS A 176 6.14 -11.75 -0.98
N ASP A 177 5.36 -12.62 -0.35
CA ASP A 177 3.95 -12.82 -0.66
C ASP A 177 3.06 -11.93 0.20
N PHE A 178 2.23 -11.11 -0.43
CA PHE A 178 1.20 -10.35 0.26
C PHE A 178 -0.15 -11.04 0.11
N LYS A 179 -0.88 -11.11 1.23
CA LYS A 179 -2.29 -11.49 1.27
C LYS A 179 -3.05 -10.42 2.02
N THR A 180 -3.99 -9.76 1.35
CA THR A 180 -4.76 -8.65 1.91
C THR A 180 -6.24 -8.95 1.86
N THR A 181 -6.98 -8.65 2.93
CA THR A 181 -8.45 -8.62 2.93
C THR A 181 -8.92 -7.18 3.03
N TYR A 182 -9.75 -6.75 2.08
CA TYR A 182 -10.38 -5.43 2.03
C TYR A 182 -11.86 -5.55 2.38
N LYS A 183 -12.29 -4.78 3.38
CA LYS A 183 -13.66 -4.79 3.89
C LYS A 183 -14.26 -3.40 3.73
N SER A 184 -15.28 -3.28 2.88
CA SER A 184 -16.09 -2.06 2.84
C SER A 184 -16.85 -1.90 4.14
N LYS A 185 -16.91 -0.67 4.66
CA LYS A 185 -17.82 -0.34 5.76
C LYS A 185 -19.27 -0.18 5.29
N LYS A 186 -19.51 -0.27 3.97
CA LYS A 186 -20.83 -0.35 3.33
C LYS A 186 -21.14 -1.79 2.92
N GLY A 187 -22.43 -2.11 2.84
CA GLY A 187 -22.93 -3.37 2.26
C GLY A 187 -22.84 -3.39 0.73
N LEU A 188 -21.61 -3.42 0.18
CA LEU A 188 -21.37 -3.44 -1.27
C LEU A 188 -21.15 -4.85 -1.81
N LYS A 189 -21.59 -5.08 -3.04
CA LYS A 189 -21.25 -6.29 -3.79
C LYS A 189 -19.78 -6.22 -4.22
N VAL A 190 -19.03 -7.28 -3.90
CA VAL A 190 -17.63 -7.42 -4.32
C VAL A 190 -17.57 -7.64 -5.84
N PRO A 191 -16.65 -6.98 -6.57
CA PRO A 191 -16.49 -7.13 -8.01
C PRO A 191 -16.03 -8.55 -8.38
N PRO A 192 -16.27 -8.97 -9.65
CA PRO A 192 -15.68 -10.20 -10.18
C PRO A 192 -14.15 -10.21 -10.10
N TYR A 193 -13.57 -11.38 -10.30
CA TYR A 193 -12.13 -11.56 -10.37
C TYR A 193 -11.50 -10.61 -11.40
N HIS A 194 -10.44 -9.90 -11.01
CA HIS A 194 -9.70 -9.00 -11.87
C HIS A 194 -8.26 -8.79 -11.35
N PHE A 195 -7.50 -7.97 -12.05
CA PHE A 195 -6.11 -7.68 -11.73
C PHE A 195 -5.91 -6.19 -11.47
N VAL A 196 -4.90 -5.86 -10.68
CA VAL A 196 -4.38 -4.49 -10.54
C VAL A 196 -2.87 -4.51 -10.71
N ASP A 197 -2.39 -3.83 -11.74
CA ASP A 197 -0.97 -3.58 -11.92
C ASP A 197 -0.54 -2.39 -11.06
N HIS A 198 0.58 -2.53 -10.38
CA HIS A 198 1.18 -1.55 -9.49
C HIS A 198 2.61 -1.24 -9.93
N LYS A 199 2.97 0.04 -9.92
CA LYS A 199 4.36 0.50 -9.96
C LYS A 199 4.59 1.49 -8.84
N LEU A 200 5.46 1.13 -7.92
CA LEU A 200 5.81 1.90 -6.73
C LEU A 200 7.27 2.34 -6.82
N ASP A 201 7.49 3.66 -6.74
CA ASP A 201 8.80 4.27 -6.87
C ASP A 201 9.12 5.08 -5.59
N LEU A 202 10.29 4.82 -4.99
CA LEU A 202 10.88 5.71 -3.99
C LEU A 202 11.54 6.88 -4.73
N LEU A 203 11.06 8.10 -4.48
CA LEU A 203 11.52 9.31 -5.15
C LEU A 203 12.70 9.96 -4.44
N SER A 204 12.65 9.99 -3.11
CA SER A 204 13.74 10.50 -2.27
C SER A 204 13.73 9.83 -0.90
N HIS A 205 14.91 9.73 -0.30
CA HIS A 205 15.10 9.30 1.09
C HIS A 205 16.20 10.17 1.70
N ASN A 206 15.78 11.06 2.59
CA ASN A 206 16.63 12.05 3.24
C ASN A 206 16.79 11.69 4.71
N THR A 207 18.03 11.63 5.15
CA THR A 207 18.40 11.46 6.56
C THR A 207 19.33 12.59 6.96
N ASP A 208 19.01 13.30 8.04
CA ASP A 208 19.92 14.30 8.63
C ASP A 208 20.39 13.79 10.00
N GLY A 209 21.56 13.16 10.01
CA GLY A 209 22.17 12.60 11.20
C GLY A 209 21.30 11.55 11.91
N ALA A 210 21.19 11.68 13.24
CA ALA A 210 20.53 10.69 14.10
C ALA A 210 19.07 11.01 14.47
N THR A 211 18.50 12.12 13.97
CA THR A 211 17.21 12.62 14.49
C THR A 211 16.16 12.87 13.42
N PHE A 212 16.51 12.81 12.14
CA PHE A 212 15.59 13.11 11.05
C PHE A 212 15.66 12.05 9.96
N GLU A 213 14.49 11.56 9.57
CA GLU A 213 14.34 10.64 8.45
C GLU A 213 13.01 10.94 7.73
N GLU A 214 13.12 11.17 6.43
CA GLU A 214 12.02 11.55 5.55
C GLU A 214 12.17 10.84 4.21
N PHE A 215 11.06 10.43 3.62
CA PHE A 215 11.07 9.83 2.31
C PHE A 215 9.82 10.21 1.51
N GLU A 216 9.99 10.31 0.20
CA GLU A 216 8.93 10.61 -0.74
C GLU A 216 8.77 9.44 -1.70
N GLN A 217 7.52 9.07 -1.97
CA GLN A 217 7.17 7.94 -2.83
C GLN A 217 6.04 8.29 -3.78
N ARG A 218 6.01 7.59 -4.91
CA ARG A 218 4.97 7.69 -5.92
C ARG A 218 4.47 6.31 -6.30
N GLU A 219 3.19 6.22 -6.62
CA GLU A 219 2.62 5.02 -7.20
C GLU A 219 1.75 5.35 -8.42
N ILE A 220 1.76 4.42 -9.37
CA ILE A 220 0.79 4.31 -10.44
C ILE A 220 0.12 2.94 -10.35
N ALA A 221 -1.22 2.89 -10.37
CA ALA A 221 -1.96 1.64 -10.27
C ALA A 221 -3.19 1.58 -11.19
N HIS A 222 -3.31 0.51 -11.97
CA HIS A 222 -4.36 0.33 -12.98
C HIS A 222 -5.04 -1.05 -12.84
N ALA A 223 -6.37 -1.05 -12.75
CA ALA A 223 -7.15 -2.28 -12.77
C ALA A 223 -7.47 -2.72 -14.20
N HIS A 224 -7.53 -4.03 -14.43
CA HIS A 224 -7.93 -4.59 -15.72
C HIS A 224 -8.44 -6.04 -15.60
N LEU A 225 -9.14 -6.50 -16.63
CA LEU A 225 -9.42 -7.93 -16.83
C LEU A 225 -8.24 -8.58 -17.58
N SER A 226 -8.20 -9.91 -17.63
CA SER A 226 -7.24 -10.59 -18.51
C SER A 226 -7.45 -10.11 -19.96
N ASN A 227 -6.36 -9.74 -20.62
CA ASN A 227 -6.38 -9.38 -22.05
C ASN A 227 -6.26 -10.61 -22.96
N LEU A 228 -6.06 -11.80 -22.38
CA LEU A 228 -6.06 -13.05 -23.14
C LEU A 228 -7.51 -13.39 -23.54
N PRO A 229 -7.74 -13.85 -24.77
CA PRO A 229 -9.08 -14.23 -25.22
C PRO A 229 -9.62 -15.39 -24.37
N VAL A 230 -10.91 -15.35 -24.09
CA VAL A 230 -11.63 -16.50 -23.51
C VAL A 230 -11.77 -17.55 -24.61
N ALA A 231 -11.33 -18.77 -24.34
CA ALA A 231 -11.44 -19.91 -25.26
C ALA A 231 -12.89 -20.38 -25.42
#